data_AF-A0A9X0BZR2-F1
#
_entry.id   AF-A0A9X0BZR2-F1
#
_cell.length_a   1.000
_cell.length_b   1.000
_cell.length_c   1.000
_cell.angle_alpha   90.00
_cell.angle_beta   90.00
_cell.angle_gamma   90.00
#
_symmetry.space_group_name_H-M   'P 1'
#
loop_
_entity.id
_entity.type
_entity.pdbx_description
1 polymer ?
#
loop_
_entity_poly.entity_id
_entity_poly.type
_entity_poly.pdbx_seq_one_letter_code
_entity_poly.pdbx_strand_id
1 'polypeptide(L)'
;MQKTDVAHGPLSAKDMKAIHMPCYLGCEYLNIDTCDLCLDDMAASSMFRQLPCGHIFHTPCVDLWLTTGDASCPLCRQTFYHLRNMKPSRMSVHHIERADQREHEHEHVSSENKFLRRIRRGLFAR
;
A
#
# COMPACT_ATOMS: atom_id res chain seq x y z
N MET A 1 -17.19 -31.12 20.90
CA MET A 1 -16.73 -29.84 20.31
C MET A 1 -15.40 -30.07 19.61
N GLN A 2 -15.35 -29.89 18.30
CA GLN A 2 -14.11 -29.96 17.52
C GLN A 2 -13.25 -28.74 17.85
N LYS A 3 -12.20 -28.91 18.66
CA LYS A 3 -11.13 -27.92 18.74
C LYS A 3 -10.36 -28.04 17.44
N THR A 4 -10.62 -27.16 16.48
CA THR A 4 -9.67 -26.95 15.40
C THR A 4 -8.50 -26.23 16.04
N ASP A 5 -7.49 -26.98 16.48
CA ASP A 5 -6.24 -26.44 16.98
C ASP A 5 -5.54 -25.73 15.81
N VAL A 6 -5.94 -24.47 15.59
CA VAL A 6 -5.21 -23.56 14.72
C VAL A 6 -3.88 -23.36 15.43
N ALA A 7 -2.85 -24.08 14.98
CA ALA A 7 -1.53 -24.03 15.61
C ALA A 7 -1.07 -22.56 15.63
N HIS A 8 -1.01 -21.94 16.80
CA HIS A 8 -0.46 -20.60 16.97
C HIS A 8 1.07 -20.70 16.87
N GLY A 9 1.70 -19.87 16.03
CA GLY A 9 3.15 -19.93 15.77
C GLY A 9 3.59 -19.23 14.49
N PRO A 10 4.89 -19.27 14.13
CA PRO A 10 5.39 -18.62 12.93
C PRO A 10 4.86 -19.23 11.63
N LEU A 11 4.91 -18.47 10.55
CA LEU A 11 4.72 -18.95 9.17
C LEU A 11 6.03 -19.52 8.65
N SER A 12 5.99 -20.68 8.00
CA SER A 12 7.14 -21.18 7.27
C SER A 12 7.37 -20.36 6.00
N ALA A 13 8.59 -20.45 5.43
CA ALA A 13 8.88 -19.85 4.13
C ALA A 13 7.98 -20.37 2.99
N LYS A 14 7.45 -21.60 3.13
CA LYS A 14 6.48 -22.18 2.19
C LYS A 14 5.13 -21.48 2.30
N ASP A 15 4.71 -21.19 3.52
CA ASP A 15 3.45 -20.48 3.77
C ASP A 15 3.53 -19.08 3.20
N MET A 16 4.60 -18.31 3.50
CA MET A 16 4.77 -16.96 2.96
C MET A 16 4.66 -16.87 1.43
N LYS A 17 5.18 -17.87 0.70
CA LYS A 17 5.08 -17.97 -0.76
C LYS A 17 3.68 -18.31 -1.26
N ALA A 18 2.90 -19.05 -0.48
CA ALA A 18 1.58 -19.50 -0.88
C ALA A 18 0.51 -18.40 -0.78
N ILE A 19 0.74 -17.41 0.08
CA ILE A 19 -0.27 -16.47 0.55
C ILE A 19 -0.49 -15.28 -0.38
N HIS A 20 0.44 -15.08 -1.33
CA HIS A 20 0.38 -13.94 -2.24
C HIS A 20 0.30 -12.60 -1.48
N MET A 21 1.17 -12.41 -0.48
CA MET A 21 1.38 -11.08 0.11
C MET A 21 2.12 -10.21 -0.91
N PRO A 22 1.53 -9.11 -1.39
CA PRO A 22 2.15 -8.28 -2.41
C PRO A 22 3.49 -7.72 -1.95
N CYS A 23 4.48 -7.77 -2.85
CA CYS A 23 5.74 -7.07 -2.69
C CYS A 23 5.80 -5.90 -3.68
N TYR A 24 6.23 -4.75 -3.18
CA TYR A 24 6.38 -3.52 -3.95
C TYR A 24 7.83 -3.06 -3.91
N LEU A 25 8.25 -2.36 -4.96
CA LEU A 25 9.53 -1.66 -5.05
C LEU A 25 9.22 -0.16 -5.17
N GLY A 26 9.87 0.66 -4.32
CA GLY A 26 9.68 2.12 -4.32
C GLY A 26 8.56 2.60 -3.40
N CYS A 27 8.91 3.35 -2.34
CA CYS A 27 7.97 3.87 -1.34
C CYS A 27 7.64 5.37 -1.49
N GLU A 28 8.20 6.06 -2.49
CA GLU A 28 7.89 7.48 -2.74
C GLU A 28 6.39 7.75 -2.99
N TYR A 29 5.56 6.70 -3.08
CA TYR A 29 4.15 6.72 -3.38
C TYR A 29 3.22 6.29 -2.24
N LEU A 30 3.74 5.85 -1.09
CA LEU A 30 2.91 5.23 -0.04
C LEU A 30 2.69 6.10 1.20
N ASN A 31 3.25 7.33 1.27
CA ASN A 31 3.22 8.19 2.47
C ASN A 31 3.67 7.45 3.75
N ILE A 32 4.61 6.51 3.60
CA ILE A 32 5.23 5.79 4.73
C ILE A 32 6.72 6.11 4.67
N ASP A 33 7.19 6.87 5.64
CA ASP A 33 8.56 7.38 5.60
C ASP A 33 9.54 6.43 6.30
N THR A 34 9.08 5.68 7.30
CA THR A 34 9.92 4.83 8.16
C THR A 34 9.30 3.45 8.37
N CYS A 35 10.14 2.43 8.48
CA CYS A 35 9.70 1.08 8.85
C CYS A 35 9.58 0.94 10.37
N ASP A 36 8.40 0.61 10.91
CA ASP A 36 8.19 0.47 12.36
C ASP A 36 8.96 -0.69 13.02
N LEU A 37 9.52 -1.62 12.24
CA LEU A 37 10.28 -2.76 12.76
C LEU A 37 11.77 -2.46 12.92
N CYS A 38 12.38 -1.74 11.98
CA CYS A 38 13.80 -1.40 12.03
C CYS A 38 14.07 0.09 12.30
N LEU A 39 13.02 0.92 12.31
CA LEU A 39 13.04 2.37 12.50
C LEU A 39 13.94 3.10 11.48
N ASP A 40 14.08 2.52 10.29
CA ASP A 40 14.91 3.04 9.19
C ASP A 40 14.03 3.51 8.03
N ASP A 41 14.60 4.37 7.18
CA ASP A 41 13.89 5.03 6.08
C ASP A 41 13.42 4.04 5.02
N MET A 42 12.20 4.24 4.54
CA MET A 42 11.59 3.43 3.48
C MET A 42 12.06 3.93 2.10
N ALA A 43 13.32 3.66 1.77
CA ALA A 43 13.96 4.18 0.54
C ALA A 43 13.33 3.64 -0.76
N ALA A 44 13.43 4.40 -1.86
CA ALA A 44 12.90 4.00 -3.16
C ALA A 44 13.51 2.68 -3.71
N SER A 45 14.74 2.34 -3.29
CA SER A 45 15.43 1.10 -3.64
C SER A 45 15.02 -0.11 -2.81
N SER A 46 14.28 0.09 -1.72
CA SER A 46 13.91 -0.98 -0.80
C SER A 46 12.68 -1.75 -1.30
N MET A 47 12.61 -3.04 -0.93
CA MET A 47 11.43 -3.87 -1.14
C MET A 47 10.53 -3.83 0.08
N PHE A 48 9.24 -3.70 -0.18
CA PHE A 48 8.21 -3.64 0.84
C PHE A 48 7.23 -4.77 0.69
N ARG A 49 6.71 -5.26 1.81
CA ARG A 49 5.62 -6.23 1.81
C ARG A 49 4.41 -5.61 2.48
N GLN A 50 3.26 -5.70 1.79
CA GLN A 50 1.97 -5.40 2.38
C GLN A 50 1.35 -6.66 2.97
N LEU A 51 0.98 -6.60 4.24
CA LEU A 51 0.25 -7.65 4.91
C LEU A 51 -1.24 -7.64 4.51
N PRO A 52 -1.99 -8.74 4.69
CA PRO A 52 -3.43 -8.78 4.37
C PRO A 52 -4.28 -7.75 5.12
N CYS A 53 -3.79 -7.23 6.25
CA CYS A 53 -4.43 -6.14 6.99
C CYS A 53 -4.11 -4.74 6.43
N GLY A 54 -3.32 -4.63 5.37
CA GLY A 54 -2.96 -3.39 4.67
C GLY A 54 -1.66 -2.72 5.13
N HIS A 55 -1.09 -3.11 6.28
CA HIS A 55 0.16 -2.54 6.81
C HIS A 55 1.38 -2.96 6.00
N ILE A 56 2.33 -2.04 5.86
CA ILE A 56 3.50 -2.19 4.99
C ILE A 56 4.77 -2.06 5.82
N PHE A 57 5.74 -2.93 5.54
CA PHE A 57 7.06 -2.94 6.16
C PHE A 57 8.10 -3.31 5.11
N HIS A 58 9.38 -3.10 5.43
CA HIS A 58 10.45 -3.75 4.68
C HIS A 58 10.23 -5.26 4.62
N THR A 59 10.32 -5.84 3.42
CA THR A 59 10.20 -7.29 3.21
C THR A 59 11.07 -8.10 4.17
N PRO A 60 12.40 -7.84 4.33
CA PRO A 60 13.22 -8.61 5.27
C PRO A 60 12.77 -8.47 6.73
N CYS A 61 12.29 -7.30 7.14
CA CYS A 61 11.89 -7.06 8.53
C CYS A 61 10.64 -7.85 8.89
N VAL A 62 9.61 -7.77 8.05
CA VAL A 62 8.35 -8.47 8.33
C VAL A 62 8.43 -9.96 8.03
N ASP A 63 9.25 -10.38 7.07
CA ASP A 63 9.49 -11.81 6.83
C ASP A 63 10.21 -12.44 8.03
N LEU A 64 11.18 -11.74 8.64
CA LEU A 64 11.82 -12.21 9.87
C LEU A 64 10.82 -12.31 11.03
N TRP A 65 9.97 -11.29 11.20
CA TRP A 65 8.93 -11.29 12.23
C TRP A 65 7.97 -12.48 12.08
N LEU A 66 7.43 -12.67 10.88
CA LEU A 66 6.44 -13.72 10.61
C LEU A 66 7.05 -15.13 10.68
N THR A 67 8.35 -15.30 10.44
CA THR A 67 9.03 -16.61 10.44
C THR A 67 9.66 -17.00 11.77
N THR A 68 9.98 -16.03 12.64
CA THR A 68 10.67 -16.30 13.92
C THR A 68 9.79 -16.02 15.14
N GLY A 69 8.90 -15.05 15.04
CA GLY A 69 7.99 -14.68 16.12
C GLY A 69 6.61 -15.28 15.90
N ASP A 70 5.68 -14.43 15.50
CA ASP A 70 4.27 -14.76 15.38
C ASP A 70 3.73 -14.41 14.00
N ALA A 71 2.77 -15.23 13.53
CA ALA A 71 2.07 -14.97 12.28
C ALA A 71 1.00 -13.88 12.47
N SER A 72 1.41 -12.69 12.93
CA SER A 72 0.52 -11.56 13.20
C SER A 72 1.16 -10.22 12.82
N CYS A 73 0.32 -9.22 12.57
CA CYS A 73 0.77 -7.88 12.23
C CYS A 73 1.37 -7.17 13.47
N PRO A 74 2.59 -6.58 13.37
CA PRO A 74 3.18 -5.81 14.46
C PRO A 74 2.37 -4.59 14.90
N LEU A 75 1.62 -3.96 13.97
CA LEU A 75 0.87 -2.74 14.23
C LEU A 75 -0.53 -3.00 14.79
N CYS A 76 -1.32 -3.86 14.13
CA CYS A 76 -2.72 -4.09 14.51
C CYS A 76 -3.00 -5.45 15.17
N ARG A 77 -1.99 -6.33 15.29
CA ARG A 77 -2.10 -7.67 15.90
C ARG A 77 -3.05 -8.63 15.18
N GLN A 78 -3.52 -8.28 13.98
CA GLN A 78 -4.32 -9.21 13.18
C GLN A 78 -3.50 -10.45 12.85
N THR A 79 -4.10 -11.63 13.03
CA THR A 79 -3.42 -12.92 12.89
C THR A 79 -3.63 -13.54 11.52
N PHE A 80 -2.64 -14.32 11.09
CA PHE A 80 -2.52 -14.88 9.76
C PHE A 80 -2.35 -16.40 9.79
N TYR A 81 -2.66 -17.07 10.91
CA TYR A 81 -2.51 -18.53 11.03
C TYR A 81 -3.33 -19.33 10.02
N HIS A 82 -4.49 -18.78 9.60
CA HIS A 82 -5.36 -19.37 8.59
C HIS A 82 -4.68 -19.53 7.22
N LEU A 83 -3.58 -18.82 7.00
CA LEU A 83 -2.89 -18.77 5.73
C LEU A 83 -1.96 -19.97 5.46
N ARG A 84 -1.67 -20.81 6.46
CA ARG A 84 -0.81 -22.01 6.32
C ARG A 84 -1.35 -23.10 5.40
N ASN A 85 -2.66 -23.10 5.13
CA ASN A 85 -3.31 -24.12 4.31
C ASN A 85 -3.79 -23.57 2.94
N MET A 86 -3.39 -22.35 2.59
CA MET A 86 -3.76 -21.74 1.31
C MET A 86 -2.94 -22.32 0.16
N LYS A 87 -3.57 -22.53 -0.99
CA LYS A 87 -2.89 -22.97 -2.21
C LYS A 87 -2.14 -21.79 -2.84
N PRO A 88 -0.91 -21.99 -3.35
CA PRO A 88 -0.15 -20.93 -3.97
C PRO A 88 -0.88 -20.35 -5.19
N SER A 89 -1.19 -19.06 -5.15
CA SER A 89 -1.52 -18.27 -6.33
C SER A 89 -0.21 -17.78 -6.98
N ARG A 90 -0.16 -17.71 -8.31
CA ARG A 90 1.04 -17.25 -9.03
C ARG A 90 1.43 -15.84 -8.57
N MET A 91 2.67 -15.66 -8.13
CA MET A 91 3.20 -14.37 -7.69
C MET A 91 3.37 -13.41 -8.89
N SER A 92 2.78 -12.22 -8.81
CA SER A 92 3.14 -11.08 -9.66
C SER A 92 3.79 -10.01 -8.80
N VAL A 93 5.05 -9.67 -9.10
CA VAL A 93 5.66 -8.45 -8.54
C VAL A 93 4.98 -7.29 -9.23
N HIS A 94 4.27 -6.47 -8.45
CA HIS A 94 3.65 -5.26 -8.95
C HIS A 94 4.61 -4.10 -8.68
N HIS A 95 5.11 -3.50 -9.75
CA HIS A 95 5.63 -2.15 -9.66
C HIS A 95 4.45 -1.23 -9.35
N ILE A 96 4.60 -0.33 -8.38
CA ILE A 96 3.62 0.74 -8.17
C ILE A 96 3.85 1.76 -9.29
N GLU A 97 3.37 1.44 -10.48
CA GLU A 97 3.32 2.40 -11.58
C GLU A 97 2.12 3.33 -11.33
N ARG A 98 2.37 4.64 -11.36
CA ARG A 98 1.32 5.66 -11.27
C ARG A 98 0.14 5.29 -12.18
N ALA A 99 -1.05 5.13 -11.60
CA ALA A 99 -2.27 5.40 -12.32
C ALA A 99 -2.31 6.91 -12.59
N ASP A 100 -1.75 7.32 -13.72
CA ASP A 100 -1.91 8.68 -14.24
C ASP A 100 -3.37 8.85 -14.69
N GLN A 101 -4.10 9.80 -14.08
CA GLN A 101 -5.09 10.61 -14.80
C GLN A 101 -5.48 11.92 -14.06
N ARG A 102 -4.76 12.98 -14.43
CA ARG A 102 -5.21 14.33 -14.88
C ARG A 102 -5.87 15.34 -13.92
N GLU A 103 -5.21 16.50 -13.85
CA GLU A 103 -5.70 17.89 -13.85
C GLU A 103 -6.61 18.35 -12.70
N HIS A 104 -6.03 19.08 -11.75
CA HIS A 104 -6.62 20.36 -11.35
C HIS A 104 -5.50 21.36 -11.07
N GLU A 105 -5.41 22.32 -11.96
CA GLU A 105 -4.58 23.52 -11.88
C GLU A 105 -4.83 24.20 -10.53
N HIS A 106 -3.83 24.26 -9.66
CA HIS A 106 -3.78 25.36 -8.71
C HIS A 106 -3.25 26.57 -9.47
N GLU A 107 -4.19 27.23 -10.14
CA GLU A 107 -4.05 28.55 -10.72
C GLU A 107 -3.37 29.48 -9.70
N HIS A 108 -2.24 30.01 -10.12
CA HIS A 108 -1.74 31.29 -9.67
C HIS A 108 -2.90 32.30 -9.74
N VAL A 109 -3.39 32.78 -8.58
CA VAL A 109 -4.31 33.91 -8.54
C VAL A 109 -3.56 35.14 -9.07
N SER A 110 -3.68 35.38 -10.36
CA SER A 110 -3.48 36.67 -10.99
C SER A 110 -4.81 37.08 -11.59
N SER A 111 -5.47 38.00 -10.89
CA SER A 111 -6.54 38.87 -11.35
C SER A 111 -6.81 38.84 -12.87
N GLU A 112 -7.94 38.25 -13.28
CA GLU A 112 -8.98 38.92 -14.09
C GLU A 112 -10.01 37.91 -14.65
N ASN A 113 -11.26 38.04 -14.17
CA ASN A 113 -12.45 37.27 -14.52
C ASN A 113 -12.74 37.20 -16.04
N LYS A 114 -12.52 36.04 -16.68
CA LYS A 114 -12.92 35.79 -18.09
C LYS A 114 -14.38 35.33 -18.29
N PHE A 115 -15.16 35.18 -17.21
CA PHE A 115 -16.57 34.74 -17.28
C PHE A 115 -17.56 35.88 -17.64
N LEU A 116 -17.17 37.14 -17.51
CA LEU A 116 -18.04 38.30 -17.81
C LEU A 116 -17.94 38.85 -19.23
N ARG A 117 -17.35 38.13 -20.20
CA ARG A 117 -17.25 38.61 -21.60
C ARG A 117 -18.31 38.08 -22.56
N ARG A 118 -19.28 37.26 -22.11
CA ARG A 118 -20.27 36.65 -23.01
C ARG A 118 -21.73 37.04 -22.79
N ILE A 119 -22.07 37.88 -21.81
CA ILE A 119 -23.45 38.38 -21.61
C ILE A 119 -23.45 39.86 -21.19
N ARG A 120 -23.23 40.77 -22.16
CA ARG A 120 -23.76 42.16 -22.24
C ARG A 120 -22.96 42.99 -23.25
N ARG A 121 -23.45 43.09 -24.49
CA ARG A 121 -23.48 44.30 -25.36
C ARG A 121 -23.78 43.92 -26.82
N GLY A 122 -24.96 43.35 -27.01
CA GLY A 122 -25.62 43.23 -28.31
C GLY A 122 -27.09 43.57 -28.11
N LEU A 123 -27.37 44.80 -27.69
CA LEU A 123 -28.68 45.47 -27.68
C LEU A 123 -28.45 46.94 -27.27
N PHE A 124 -28.85 47.84 -28.18
CA PHE A 124 -28.97 49.31 -28.13
C PHE A 124 -27.89 50.19 -28.83
N ALA A 125 -28.40 50.91 -29.86
CA ALA A 125 -27.88 52.02 -30.67
C ALA A 125 -26.94 51.63 -31.84
N ARG A 126 -27.25 51.85 -33.13
CA ARG A 126 -28.25 52.68 -33.84
C ARG A 126 -28.68 52.00 -35.14
#